data_AF-A0A661QC60-F1
#
_entry.id   AF-A0A661QC60-F1
#
_cell.length_a   1.000
_cell.length_b   1.000
_cell.length_c   1.000
_cell.angle_alpha   90.00
_cell.angle_beta   90.00
_cell.angle_gamma   90.00
#
_symmetry.space_group_name_H-M   'P 1'
#
loop_
_entity.id
_entity.type
_entity.pdbx_description
1 polymer ?
#
loop_
_entity_poly.entity_id
_entity_poly.type
_entity_poly.pdbx_seq_one_letter_code
_entity_poly.pdbx_strand_id
1 'polypeptide(L)'
;MNWKKAEPEADRSGLGFKMFIIRKKKDKIISKVLQSFVKLTINDYGKMIDFVVDSKNRTIVLKVLLKGEEQALKITVLNYAIVTEGKYSYFKFNSIRTSREWINILYDKKLSDIFKENKIQIPGYLAASINIIL
;
A
#
# COMPACT_ATOMS: atom_id res chain seq x y z
N MET A 1 41.85 -5.66 36.65
CA MET A 1 40.54 -5.13 37.12
C MET A 1 40.38 -3.70 36.61
N ASN A 2 39.65 -3.51 35.51
CA ASN A 2 38.57 -2.51 35.41
C ASN A 2 37.86 -2.69 34.06
N TRP A 3 36.66 -3.22 34.13
CA TRP A 3 35.72 -3.49 33.07
C TRP A 3 34.79 -2.27 32.99
N LYS A 4 35.14 -1.25 32.20
CA LYS A 4 34.11 -0.29 31.77
C LYS A 4 33.81 -0.54 30.31
N LYS A 5 32.73 -1.30 30.13
CA LYS A 5 31.99 -1.47 28.87
C LYS A 5 31.89 -0.11 28.17
N ALA A 6 32.36 -0.04 26.94
CA ALA A 6 31.83 0.93 25.99
C ALA A 6 30.44 0.42 25.59
N GLU A 7 29.42 0.83 26.36
CA GLU A 7 28.04 0.78 25.88
C GLU A 7 27.92 1.83 24.77
N PRO A 8 27.41 1.49 23.57
CA PRO A 8 27.11 2.51 22.58
C PRO A 8 25.99 3.39 23.14
N GLU A 9 26.30 4.68 23.31
CA GLU A 9 25.34 5.70 23.72
C GLU A 9 24.13 5.64 22.78
N ALA A 10 23.02 5.09 23.29
CA ALA A 10 21.74 5.19 22.64
C ALA A 10 21.39 6.69 22.51
N ASP A 11 21.23 7.15 21.28
CA ASP A 11 20.83 8.50 20.89
C ASP A 11 19.77 9.07 21.86
N ARG A 12 20.21 10.03 22.67
CA ARG A 12 19.41 10.79 23.65
C ARG A 12 18.60 11.92 22.99
N SER A 13 18.19 11.80 21.74
CA SER A 13 17.27 12.74 21.12
C SER A 13 15.84 12.18 21.14
N GLY A 14 14.97 12.76 21.97
CA GLY A 14 13.53 12.49 21.92
C GLY A 14 12.90 12.78 20.54
N LEU A 15 13.64 13.47 19.66
CA LEU A 15 13.33 13.70 18.25
C LEU A 15 13.29 12.41 17.43
N GLY A 16 14.28 11.51 17.56
CA GLY A 16 14.31 10.25 16.82
C GLY A 16 13.13 9.34 17.18
N PHE A 17 12.83 9.23 18.48
CA PHE A 17 11.67 8.48 18.98
C PHE A 17 10.33 9.10 18.55
N LYS A 18 10.19 10.43 18.64
CA LYS A 18 8.97 11.15 18.19
C LYS A 18 8.74 10.97 16.69
N MET A 19 9.78 11.11 15.88
CA MET A 19 9.73 10.90 14.42
C MET A 19 9.31 9.47 14.06
N PHE A 20 9.84 8.48 14.78
CA PHE A 20 9.47 7.07 14.61
C PHE A 20 7.99 6.81 14.92
N ILE A 21 7.47 7.37 16.02
CA ILE A 21 6.05 7.22 16.40
C ILE A 21 5.13 7.92 15.39
N ILE A 22 5.48 9.12 14.91
CA ILE A 22 4.73 9.85 13.88
C ILE A 22 4.65 9.00 12.60
N ARG A 23 5.78 8.46 12.15
CA ARG A 23 5.85 7.60 10.97
C ARG A 23 4.96 6.36 11.10
N LYS A 24 5.02 5.65 12.23
CA LYS A 24 4.16 4.48 12.48
C LYS A 24 2.67 4.82 12.46
N LYS A 25 2.27 5.97 13.03
CA LYS A 25 0.88 6.43 12.99
C LYS A 25 0.44 6.73 11.56
N LYS A 26 1.28 7.43 10.78
CA LYS A 26 1.05 7.71 9.36
C LYS A 26 0.87 6.44 8.54
N ASP A 27 1.78 5.48 8.70
CA ASP A 27 1.72 4.19 7.99
C ASP A 27 0.44 3.41 8.32
N LYS A 28 0.01 3.41 9.58
CA LYS A 28 -1.23 2.76 10.02
C LYS A 28 -2.46 3.37 9.35
N ILE A 29 -2.51 4.70 9.23
CA ILE A 29 -3.66 5.39 8.65
C ILE A 29 -3.69 5.18 7.13
N ILE A 30 -2.55 5.30 6.45
CA ILE A 30 -2.41 4.96 5.03
C ILE A 30 -2.86 3.52 4.77
N SER A 31 -2.37 2.55 5.55
CA SER A 31 -2.75 1.15 5.40
C SER A 31 -4.26 0.94 5.53
N LYS A 32 -4.91 1.62 6.47
CA LYS A 32 -6.37 1.52 6.67
C LYS A 32 -7.14 2.11 5.49
N VAL A 33 -6.72 3.28 4.99
CA VAL A 33 -7.36 3.90 3.83
C VAL A 33 -7.21 3.03 2.59
N LEU A 34 -6.01 2.50 2.33
CA LEU A 34 -5.77 1.58 1.21
C LEU A 34 -6.61 0.31 1.33
N GLN A 35 -6.72 -0.26 2.53
CA GLN A 35 -7.57 -1.42 2.76
C GLN A 35 -9.05 -1.13 2.47
N SER A 36 -9.56 0.01 2.94
CA SER A 36 -10.93 0.44 2.66
C SER A 36 -11.16 0.67 1.17
N PHE A 37 -10.23 1.35 0.50
CA PHE A 37 -10.27 1.59 -0.93
C PHE A 37 -10.33 0.27 -1.73
N VAL A 38 -9.41 -0.65 -1.43
CA VAL A 38 -9.34 -1.97 -2.06
C VAL A 38 -10.59 -2.81 -1.78
N LYS A 39 -11.13 -2.76 -0.56
CA LYS A 39 -12.38 -3.45 -0.22
C LYS A 39 -13.54 -2.97 -1.09
N LEU A 40 -13.67 -1.66 -1.31
CA LEU A 40 -14.71 -1.10 -2.18
C LEU A 40 -14.56 -1.55 -3.62
N THR A 41 -13.33 -1.54 -4.15
CA THR A 41 -13.06 -1.97 -5.53
C THR A 41 -13.34 -3.46 -5.75
N ILE A 42 -13.10 -4.31 -4.75
CA ILE A 42 -13.19 -5.78 -4.91
C ILE A 42 -14.59 -6.33 -4.64
N ASN A 43 -15.41 -5.65 -3.84
CA ASN A 43 -16.65 -6.21 -3.28
C ASN A 43 -17.61 -6.75 -4.35
N ASP A 44 -17.62 -6.14 -5.53
CA ASP A 44 -18.48 -6.56 -6.64
C ASP A 44 -17.99 -7.84 -7.34
N TYR A 45 -16.68 -8.10 -7.29
CA TYR A 45 -16.02 -9.20 -8.01
C TYR A 45 -15.70 -10.40 -7.14
N GLY A 46 -15.62 -10.24 -5.81
CA GLY A 46 -15.22 -11.31 -4.92
C GLY A 46 -15.06 -10.89 -3.47
N LYS A 47 -14.48 -11.79 -2.69
CA LYS A 47 -14.18 -11.59 -1.28
C LYS A 47 -12.68 -11.42 -1.08
N MET A 48 -12.28 -10.29 -0.51
CA MET A 48 -10.91 -10.10 -0.03
C MET A 48 -10.67 -11.01 1.18
N ILE A 49 -9.71 -11.92 1.05
CA ILE A 49 -9.32 -12.90 2.08
C ILE A 49 -8.19 -12.36 2.94
N ASP A 50 -7.25 -11.66 2.31
CA ASP A 50 -6.06 -11.15 2.98
C ASP A 50 -5.63 -9.83 2.34
N PHE A 51 -5.04 -8.95 3.15
CA PHE A 51 -4.54 -7.64 2.74
C PHE A 51 -3.38 -7.20 3.64
N VAL A 52 -2.20 -7.07 3.04
CA VAL A 52 -0.96 -6.71 3.73
C VAL A 52 -0.33 -5.53 3.02
N VAL A 53 0.04 -4.50 3.79
CA VAL A 53 0.77 -3.32 3.30
C VAL A 53 2.15 -3.31 3.92
N ASP A 54 3.17 -3.27 3.07
CA ASP A 54 4.54 -2.98 3.44
C ASP A 54 4.87 -1.55 2.99
N SER A 55 4.67 -0.59 3.89
CA SER A 55 4.94 0.83 3.63
C SER A 55 6.43 1.13 3.45
N LYS A 56 7.33 0.27 3.97
CA LYS A 56 8.78 0.45 3.82
C LYS A 56 9.20 0.12 2.39
N ASN A 57 8.75 -1.02 1.88
CA ASN A 57 9.03 -1.49 0.52
C ASN A 57 7.99 -1.01 -0.51
N ARG A 58 7.02 -0.19 -0.08
CA ARG A 58 5.92 0.33 -0.90
C ARG A 58 5.23 -0.76 -1.72
N THR A 59 4.93 -1.86 -1.05
CA THR A 59 4.32 -3.04 -1.67
C THR A 59 3.01 -3.36 -0.97
N ILE A 60 2.02 -3.80 -1.74
CA ILE A 60 0.75 -4.32 -1.23
C ILE A 60 0.57 -5.73 -1.74
N VAL A 61 0.24 -6.65 -0.85
CA VAL A 61 -0.16 -8.01 -1.21
C VAL A 61 -1.59 -8.21 -0.76
N LEU A 62 -2.44 -8.65 -1.68
CA LEU A 62 -3.81 -9.02 -1.37
C LEU A 62 -4.15 -10.39 -1.95
N LYS A 63 -5.04 -11.10 -1.27
CA LYS A 63 -5.63 -12.35 -1.76
C LYS A 63 -7.12 -12.16 -1.89
N VAL A 64 -7.67 -12.53 -3.04
CA VAL A 64 -9.09 -12.37 -3.37
C VAL A 64 -9.64 -13.69 -3.85
N LEU A 65 -10.71 -14.16 -3.21
CA LEU A 65 -11.51 -15.24 -3.75
C LEU A 65 -12.55 -14.61 -4.68
N LEU A 66 -12.33 -14.73 -5.99
CA LEU A 66 -13.23 -14.17 -7.00
C LEU A 66 -14.50 -15.02 -7.11
N LYS A 67 -15.62 -14.38 -7.45
CA LYS A 67 -16.88 -15.09 -7.72
C LYS A 67 -16.68 -16.04 -8.90
N GLY A 68 -17.10 -17.29 -8.74
CA GLY A 68 -16.98 -18.33 -9.77
C GLY A 68 -15.60 -18.99 -9.87
N GLU A 69 -14.63 -18.58 -9.05
CA GLU A 69 -13.30 -19.18 -9.01
C GLU A 69 -13.12 -20.03 -7.75
N GLU A 70 -12.51 -21.21 -7.89
CA GLU A 70 -12.22 -22.09 -6.74
C GLU A 70 -10.98 -21.62 -5.96
N GLN A 71 -9.99 -21.10 -6.68
CA GLN A 71 -8.70 -20.72 -6.12
C GLN A 71 -8.57 -19.20 -6.00
N ALA A 72 -8.12 -18.76 -4.83
CA ALA A 72 -7.87 -17.34 -4.56
C ALA A 72 -6.78 -16.78 -5.48
N LEU A 73 -7.06 -15.62 -6.06
CA LEU A 73 -6.09 -14.82 -6.80
C LEU A 73 -5.22 -14.03 -5.82
N LYS A 74 -3.91 -14.25 -5.87
CA LYS A 74 -2.93 -13.40 -5.17
C LYS A 74 -2.54 -12.27 -6.11
N ILE A 75 -2.61 -11.03 -5.63
CA ILE A 75 -2.21 -9.83 -6.36
C ILE A 75 -1.14 -9.11 -5.52
N THR A 76 -0.08 -8.66 -6.18
CA THR A 76 1.01 -7.88 -5.61
C THR A 76 1.11 -6.57 -6.38
N VAL A 77 0.94 -5.46 -5.67
CA VAL A 77 1.13 -4.12 -6.23
C VAL A 77 2.49 -3.60 -5.78
N LEU A 78 3.30 -3.17 -6.73
CA LEU A 78 4.69 -2.77 -6.49
C LEU A 78 4.86 -1.26 -6.66
N ASN A 79 5.72 -0.69 -5.80
CA ASN A 79 6.09 0.72 -5.80
C ASN A 79 4.88 1.65 -5.76
N TYR A 80 3.94 1.40 -4.84
CA TYR A 80 2.78 2.26 -4.69
C TYR A 80 3.16 3.61 -4.08
N ALA A 81 2.35 4.62 -4.38
CA ALA A 81 2.38 5.93 -3.75
C ALA A 81 0.95 6.45 -3.60
N ILE A 82 0.75 7.33 -2.61
CA ILE A 82 -0.42 8.18 -2.55
C ILE A 82 0.04 9.57 -2.97
N VAL A 83 -0.56 10.12 -4.01
CA VAL A 83 -0.24 11.45 -4.53
C VAL A 83 -1.46 12.33 -4.44
N THR A 84 -1.26 13.60 -4.12
CA THR A 84 -2.33 14.60 -4.10
C THR A 84 -2.09 15.58 -5.24
N GLU A 85 -3.09 15.73 -6.10
CA GLU A 85 -3.08 16.67 -7.22
C GLU A 85 -4.30 17.60 -7.06
N GLY A 86 -4.05 18.85 -6.68
CA GLY A 86 -5.10 19.81 -6.33
C GLY A 86 -5.95 19.30 -5.16
N LYS A 87 -7.27 19.13 -5.39
CA LYS A 87 -8.24 18.68 -4.37
C LYS A 87 -8.43 17.17 -4.31
N TYR A 88 -7.69 16.40 -5.12
CA TYR A 88 -7.89 14.98 -5.29
C TYR A 88 -6.67 14.19 -4.86
N SER A 89 -6.89 13.05 -4.22
CA SER A 89 -5.84 12.08 -3.89
C SER A 89 -5.96 10.87 -4.79
N TYR A 90 -4.83 10.34 -5.22
CA TYR A 90 -4.72 9.20 -6.13
C TYR A 90 -3.85 8.13 -5.50
N PHE A 91 -4.28 6.88 -5.67
CA PHE A 91 -3.44 5.71 -5.50
C PHE A 91 -2.67 5.49 -6.80
N LYS A 92 -1.36 5.69 -6.76
CA LYS A 92 -0.44 5.44 -7.87
C LYS A 92 0.35 4.16 -7.63
N PHE A 93 0.65 3.41 -8.68
CA PHE A 93 1.51 2.23 -8.61
C PHE A 93 2.40 2.14 -9.86
N ASN A 94 3.47 1.35 -9.79
CA ASN A 94 4.31 1.12 -10.97
C ASN A 94 3.84 -0.10 -11.76
N SER A 95 3.62 -1.21 -11.06
CA SER A 95 3.27 -2.47 -11.71
C SER A 95 2.44 -3.37 -10.81
N ILE A 96 1.68 -4.27 -11.43
CA ILE A 96 0.93 -5.31 -10.75
C ILE A 96 1.46 -6.68 -11.20
N ARG A 97 1.55 -7.60 -10.24
CA ARG A 97 1.86 -9.01 -10.48
C ARG A 97 0.83 -9.88 -9.78
N THR A 98 0.43 -10.98 -10.40
CA THR A 98 -0.57 -11.88 -9.87
C THR A 98 -0.10 -13.33 -9.91
N SER A 99 -0.77 -14.20 -9.16
CA SER A 99 -0.51 -15.65 -9.21
C SER A 99 -0.97 -16.32 -10.51
N ARG A 100 -1.69 -15.62 -11.39
CA ARG A 100 -2.15 -16.15 -12.68
C ARG A 100 -1.33 -15.53 -13.81
N GLU A 101 -0.55 -16.37 -14.49
CA GLU A 101 0.41 -15.94 -15.51
C GLU A 101 -0.27 -15.17 -16.65
N TRP A 102 -1.43 -15.63 -17.13
CA TRP A 102 -2.15 -15.00 -18.23
C TRP A 102 -2.55 -13.54 -17.90
N ILE A 103 -2.84 -13.21 -16.64
CA ILE A 103 -3.15 -11.84 -16.21
C ILE A 103 -1.91 -10.97 -16.29
N ASN A 104 -0.74 -11.50 -15.91
CA ASN A 104 0.53 -10.78 -15.99
C ASN A 104 0.88 -10.47 -17.44
N ILE A 105 0.71 -11.46 -18.34
CA ILE A 105 0.92 -11.28 -19.78
C ILE A 105 -0.05 -10.23 -20.35
N LEU A 106 -1.33 -10.28 -19.97
CA LEU A 106 -2.32 -9.32 -20.41
C LEU A 106 -1.97 -7.90 -19.94
N TYR A 107 -1.59 -7.74 -18.66
CA TYR A 107 -1.20 -6.46 -18.11
C TYR A 107 0.00 -5.86 -18.85
N ASP A 108 1.06 -6.65 -19.00
CA ASP A 108 2.32 -6.20 -19.61
C ASP A 108 2.18 -5.89 -21.11
N LYS A 109 1.36 -6.65 -21.85
CA LYS A 109 1.24 -6.51 -23.32
C LYS A 109 0.14 -5.57 -23.81
N LYS A 110 -0.91 -5.34 -23.01
CA LYS A 110 -2.13 -4.66 -23.49
C LYS A 110 -2.61 -3.55 -22.59
N LEU A 111 -2.46 -3.69 -21.27
CA LEU A 111 -3.04 -2.74 -20.32
C LEU A 111 -2.03 -1.66 -19.89
N SER A 112 -0.73 -1.95 -19.93
CA SER A 112 0.34 -0.99 -19.64
C SER A 112 0.22 0.31 -20.44
N ASP A 113 -0.09 0.20 -21.74
CA ASP A 113 -0.27 1.35 -22.62
C ASP A 113 -1.59 2.13 -22.36
N ILE A 114 -2.61 1.44 -21.85
CA ILE A 114 -3.92 2.02 -21.51
C ILE A 114 -3.82 2.78 -20.18
N PHE A 115 -3.12 2.24 -19.19
CA PHE A 115 -2.93 2.85 -17.88
C PHE A 115 -1.69 3.74 -17.84
N LYS A 116 -1.63 4.76 -18.72
CA LYS A 116 -0.46 5.65 -18.89
C LYS A 116 0.17 6.19 -17.60
N GLU A 117 -0.64 6.46 -16.59
CA GLU A 117 -0.15 7.02 -15.32
C GLU A 117 -0.24 6.05 -14.13
N ASN A 118 -0.83 4.87 -14.33
CA ASN A 118 -1.11 3.86 -13.30
C ASN A 118 -1.63 4.50 -11.99
N LYS A 119 -2.57 5.44 -12.12
CA LYS A 119 -3.18 6.16 -11.00
C LYS A 119 -4.68 5.97 -10.98
N ILE A 120 -5.23 5.73 -9.79
CA ILE A 120 -6.66 5.55 -9.56
C ILE A 120 -7.07 6.54 -8.48
N GLN A 121 -8.13 7.30 -8.73
CA GLN A 121 -8.60 8.29 -7.77
C GLN A 121 -9.14 7.61 -6.52
N ILE A 122 -8.69 8.06 -5.34
CA ILE A 122 -9.21 7.63 -4.05
C ILE A 122 -10.49 8.43 -3.78
N PRO A 123 -11.61 7.77 -3.44
CA PRO A 123 -12.85 8.48 -3.08
C PRO A 123 -12.60 9.54 -2.00
N GLY A 124 -13.19 10.74 -2.18
CA GLY A 124 -12.89 11.90 -1.34
C GLY A 124 -13.06 11.67 0.17
N TYR A 125 -14.07 10.89 0.57
CA TYR A 125 -14.31 10.56 1.98
C TYR A 125 -13.21 9.69 2.61
N LEU A 126 -12.50 8.89 1.80
CA LEU A 126 -11.30 8.16 2.24
C LEU A 126 -10.06 9.06 2.23
N ALA A 127 -9.96 9.94 1.23
CA ALA A 127 -8.86 10.89 1.06
C ALA A 127 -8.77 11.92 2.20
N ALA A 128 -9.89 12.30 2.81
CA ALA A 128 -9.91 13.24 3.93
C ALA A 128 -9.00 12.81 5.09
N SER A 129 -8.94 11.50 5.39
CA SER A 129 -8.05 10.97 6.44
C SER A 129 -6.57 11.07 6.06
N ILE A 130 -6.26 11.00 4.76
CA ILE A 130 -4.88 11.07 4.24
C ILE A 130 -4.38 12.52 4.32
N ASN A 131 -5.21 13.49 3.91
CA ASN A 131 -4.83 14.91 3.84
C ASN A 131 -4.49 15.54 5.20
N ILE A 132 -4.90 14.91 6.31
CA ILE A 132 -4.58 15.38 7.67
C ILE A 132 -3.12 15.01 8.07
N ILE A 133 -2.49 14.06 7.37
CA ILE A 133 -1.24 13.41 7.81
C ILE A 133 -0.15 13.41 6.73
N LEU A 134 -0.53 13.69 5.47
CA LEU A 134 0.42 14.01 4.40
C LEU A 134 0.91 15.43 4.57
#